data_AF-A0AAP0Z4Y5-F1
#
_entry.id   AF-A0AAP0Z4Y5-F1
#
_cell.length_a   1.000
_cell.length_b   1.000
_cell.length_c   1.000
_cell.angle_alpha   90.00
_cell.angle_beta   90.00
_cell.angle_gamma   90.00
#
_symmetry.space_group_name_H-M   'P 1'
#
loop_
_entity.id
_entity.type
_entity.pdbx_description
1 polymer ?
#
loop_
_entity_poly.entity_id
_entity_poly.type
_entity_poly.pdbx_seq_one_letter_code
_entity_poly.pdbx_strand_id
1 'polypeptide(L)'
;MAIMASVGQGGKNHFGDVKQVQQLLQRNGFPQIRDDGRIGPKTIQAIKDFQSRFMARPDGVIDANGKSYSYLIRGNAPGRVAPPARSTPPANTPATSGTLTVSAGQVTFDAEGGDNPSRNNFSRHIHCPSDDSGVTIGRGYDMKMRSESSIISDLTQAGVPLAQAQQIAKSHGKSGAAAKAFVRDNRAAIGTITHQMQVRLFELIYPRYVETAHHFYDLRTANIPQRPTWENLKPAVRALTVDFVYQGFKSENTMKKCMSNDIDTLINYIETTPELSQYEGGRNRVGFLKRNR
;
A
#
# COMPACT_ATOMS: atom_id res chain seq x y z
N MET A 1 25.70 10.62 -15.18
CA MET A 1 25.18 9.48 -15.98
C MET A 1 23.80 9.84 -16.51
N ALA A 2 23.45 9.39 -17.70
CA ALA A 2 22.09 9.54 -18.24
C ALA A 2 21.24 8.32 -17.81
N ILE A 3 19.92 8.48 -17.71
CA ILE A 3 19.02 7.32 -17.56
C ILE A 3 18.96 6.55 -18.88
N MET A 4 18.83 5.23 -18.81
CA MET A 4 18.86 4.33 -19.97
C MET A 4 17.49 4.18 -20.64
N ALA A 5 16.40 4.32 -19.88
CA ALA A 5 15.03 4.23 -20.36
C ALA A 5 14.08 5.19 -19.63
N SER A 6 12.83 5.27 -20.09
CA SER A 6 11.80 6.13 -19.52
C SER A 6 11.44 5.75 -18.07
N VAL A 7 11.30 6.73 -17.18
CA VAL A 7 10.90 6.57 -15.78
C VAL A 7 9.60 7.31 -15.52
N GLY A 8 8.63 6.69 -14.87
CA GLY A 8 7.34 7.33 -14.59
C GLY A 8 6.14 6.45 -14.92
N GLN A 9 4.99 7.10 -15.11
CA GLN A 9 3.73 6.43 -15.40
C GLN A 9 3.81 5.65 -16.72
N GLY A 10 3.73 4.31 -16.67
CA GLY A 10 3.83 3.45 -17.86
C GLY A 10 5.23 3.35 -18.47
N GLY A 11 6.25 3.92 -17.83
CA GLY A 11 7.64 3.81 -18.28
C GLY A 11 8.26 2.42 -18.02
N LYS A 12 9.43 2.17 -18.61
CA LYS A 12 10.24 0.96 -18.36
C LYS A 12 10.68 0.83 -16.90
N ASN A 13 10.91 1.94 -16.21
CA ASN A 13 11.13 1.98 -14.76
C ASN A 13 12.26 1.06 -14.26
N HIS A 14 13.39 1.02 -14.98
CA HIS A 14 14.56 0.30 -14.51
C HIS A 14 15.04 0.88 -13.17
N PHE A 15 15.42 -0.01 -12.25
CA PHE A 15 15.79 0.36 -10.87
C PHE A 15 16.81 1.51 -10.81
N GLY A 16 17.89 1.43 -11.61
CA GLY A 16 18.93 2.47 -11.66
C GLY A 16 18.40 3.82 -12.15
N ASP A 17 17.56 3.81 -13.19
CA ASP A 17 16.98 5.02 -13.76
C ASP A 17 15.99 5.67 -12.80
N VAL A 18 15.14 4.86 -12.15
CA VAL A 18 14.17 5.33 -11.16
C VAL A 18 14.88 5.97 -9.97
N LYS A 19 15.91 5.31 -9.45
CA LYS A 19 16.70 5.83 -8.34
C LYS A 19 17.34 7.16 -8.71
N GLN A 20 17.89 7.25 -9.91
CA GLN A 20 18.49 8.48 -10.39
C GLN A 20 17.47 9.62 -10.54
N VAL A 21 16.30 9.36 -11.11
CA VAL A 21 15.23 10.36 -11.23
C VAL A 21 14.73 10.81 -9.86
N GLN A 22 14.59 9.89 -8.90
CA GLN A 22 14.22 10.22 -7.53
C GLN A 22 15.26 11.13 -6.86
N GLN A 23 16.56 10.84 -7.00
CA GLN A 23 17.63 11.72 -6.49
C GLN A 23 17.59 13.11 -7.12
N LEU A 24 17.33 13.17 -8.43
CA LEU A 24 17.21 14.45 -9.13
C LEU A 24 15.98 15.22 -8.66
N LEU A 25 14.83 14.58 -8.50
CA LEU A 25 13.62 15.20 -7.98
C LEU A 25 13.81 15.71 -6.53
N GLN A 26 14.50 14.94 -5.66
CA GLN A 26 14.86 15.40 -4.32
C GLN A 26 15.65 16.71 -4.37
N ARG A 27 16.66 16.79 -5.25
CA ARG A 27 17.47 18.00 -5.48
C ARG A 27 16.67 19.16 -6.09
N ASN A 28 15.53 18.88 -6.72
CA ASN A 28 14.68 19.86 -7.40
C ASN A 28 13.42 20.26 -6.59
N GLY A 29 13.47 20.06 -5.27
CA GLY A 29 12.43 20.53 -4.35
C GLY A 29 11.40 19.48 -3.96
N PHE A 30 11.73 18.19 -4.11
CA PHE A 30 10.91 17.08 -3.62
C PHE A 30 11.67 16.22 -2.59
N PRO A 31 12.24 16.80 -1.51
CA PRO A 31 13.06 16.04 -0.54
C PRO A 31 12.28 14.91 0.16
N GLN A 32 10.95 14.95 0.12
CA GLN A 32 10.06 13.96 0.72
C GLN A 32 9.96 12.63 -0.05
N ILE A 33 10.42 12.56 -1.31
CA ILE A 33 10.42 11.29 -2.05
C ILE A 33 11.66 10.48 -1.67
N ARG A 34 11.55 9.14 -1.71
CA ARG A 34 12.69 8.24 -1.48
C ARG A 34 13.43 8.01 -2.79
N ASP A 35 14.73 7.71 -2.73
CA ASP A 35 15.55 7.26 -3.85
C ASP A 35 15.77 5.73 -3.82
N ASP A 36 14.69 5.00 -3.56
CA ASP A 36 14.69 3.55 -3.38
C ASP A 36 14.68 2.76 -4.71
N GLY A 37 14.72 3.44 -5.86
CA GLY A 37 14.70 2.81 -7.18
C GLY A 37 13.36 2.21 -7.56
N ARG A 38 12.29 2.50 -6.81
CA ARG A 38 10.95 1.97 -7.06
C ARG A 38 10.00 3.04 -7.56
N ILE A 39 9.39 2.80 -8.72
CA ILE A 39 8.37 3.72 -9.23
C ILE A 39 7.09 3.52 -8.43
N GLY A 40 6.56 4.61 -7.87
CA GLY A 40 5.35 4.56 -7.06
C GLY A 40 4.59 5.89 -7.15
N PRO A 41 3.37 5.95 -6.58
CA PRO A 41 2.50 7.12 -6.73
C PRO A 41 3.15 8.43 -6.31
N LYS A 42 3.97 8.43 -5.25
CA LYS A 42 4.71 9.62 -4.80
C LYS A 42 5.79 10.07 -5.80
N THR A 43 6.52 9.13 -6.39
CA THR A 43 7.50 9.42 -7.44
C THR A 43 6.79 9.95 -8.69
N ILE A 44 5.68 9.31 -9.10
CA ILE A 44 4.87 9.74 -10.25
C ILE A 44 4.28 11.13 -10.02
N GLN A 45 3.73 11.39 -8.83
CA GLN A 45 3.19 12.70 -8.48
C GLN A 45 4.30 13.75 -8.45
N ALA A 46 5.46 13.46 -7.87
CA ALA A 46 6.60 14.37 -7.90
C ALA A 46 7.08 14.66 -9.33
N ILE A 47 7.05 13.66 -10.23
CA ILE A 47 7.33 13.88 -11.66
C ILE A 47 6.30 14.86 -12.26
N LYS A 48 5.00 14.65 -12.03
CA LYS A 48 3.94 15.53 -12.53
C LYS A 48 4.03 16.94 -11.96
N ASP A 49 4.29 17.06 -10.67
CA ASP A 49 4.45 18.34 -9.97
C ASP A 49 5.71 19.09 -10.43
N PHE A 50 6.77 18.36 -10.78
CA PHE A 50 7.96 18.96 -11.38
C PHE A 50 7.66 19.46 -12.80
N GLN A 51 7.01 18.63 -13.62
CA GLN A 51 6.64 18.95 -15.00
C GLN A 51 5.66 20.11 -15.12
N SER A 52 4.71 20.24 -14.17
CA SER A 52 3.71 21.31 -14.17
C SER A 52 4.30 22.71 -14.13
N ARG A 53 5.58 22.84 -13.72
CA ARG A 53 6.32 24.11 -13.74
C ARG A 53 6.54 24.66 -15.16
N PHE A 54 6.58 23.79 -16.18
CA PHE A 54 6.92 24.16 -17.56
C PHE A 54 6.09 23.43 -18.64
N MET A 55 5.16 22.55 -18.27
CA MET A 55 4.27 21.83 -19.17
C MET A 55 2.80 22.09 -18.83
N ALA A 56 1.99 22.42 -19.83
CA ALA A 56 0.54 22.61 -19.66
C ALA A 56 -0.20 21.31 -19.31
N ARG A 57 0.37 20.15 -19.68
CA ARG A 57 -0.19 18.81 -19.40
C ARG A 57 0.91 17.87 -18.90
N PRO A 58 1.16 17.80 -17.59
CA PRO A 58 2.13 16.86 -17.01
C PRO A 58 1.72 15.41 -17.26
N ASP A 59 2.55 14.67 -17.98
CA ASP A 59 2.30 13.28 -18.37
C ASP A 59 2.78 12.27 -17.32
N GLY A 60 3.63 12.69 -16.38
CA GLY A 60 4.19 11.82 -15.35
C GLY A 60 5.31 10.91 -15.85
N VAL A 61 5.94 11.22 -16.99
CA VAL A 61 7.02 10.43 -17.60
C VAL A 61 8.29 11.26 -17.85
N ILE A 62 9.44 10.69 -17.48
CA ILE A 62 10.76 11.25 -17.71
C ILE A 62 11.47 10.39 -18.76
N ASP A 63 11.55 10.89 -20.00
CA ASP A 63 12.33 10.28 -21.07
C ASP A 63 13.82 10.65 -21.00
N ALA A 64 14.69 9.71 -21.36
CA ALA A 64 16.16 9.85 -21.28
C ALA A 64 16.71 11.07 -22.04
N ASN A 65 16.10 11.39 -23.18
CA ASN A 65 16.47 12.56 -24.02
C ASN A 65 15.41 13.67 -23.94
N GLY A 66 14.51 13.60 -22.96
CA GLY A 66 13.39 14.51 -22.81
C GLY A 66 13.74 15.84 -22.15
N LYS A 67 12.88 16.85 -22.37
CA LYS A 67 13.00 18.17 -21.73
C LYS A 67 12.96 18.09 -20.21
N SER A 68 12.08 17.26 -19.65
CA SER A 68 11.94 17.06 -18.21
C SER A 68 13.22 16.52 -17.56
N TYR A 69 13.89 15.56 -18.20
CA TYR A 69 15.18 15.04 -17.73
C TYR A 69 16.29 16.10 -17.80
N SER A 70 16.32 16.87 -18.89
CA SER A 70 17.26 17.98 -19.07
C SER A 70 17.12 19.05 -17.96
N TYR A 71 15.90 19.38 -17.57
CA TYR A 71 15.66 20.33 -16.47
C TYR A 71 16.04 19.75 -15.10
N LEU A 72 15.76 18.47 -14.86
CA LEU A 72 16.14 17.78 -13.62
C LEU A 72 17.67 17.81 -13.41
N ILE A 73 18.45 17.57 -14.46
CA ILE A 73 19.92 17.62 -14.40
C ILE A 73 20.43 19.05 -14.15
N ARG A 74 19.88 20.04 -14.86
CA ARG A 74 20.33 21.43 -14.78
C ARG A 74 19.96 22.11 -13.46
N GLY A 75 18.95 21.60 -12.75
CA GLY A 75 18.50 22.16 -11.47
C GLY A 75 17.79 23.51 -11.59
N ASN A 76 17.42 23.93 -12.81
CA ASN A 76 16.85 25.25 -13.09
C ASN A 76 15.67 25.12 -14.08
N ALA A 77 14.60 24.45 -13.63
CA ALA A 77 13.35 24.40 -14.39
C ALA A 77 12.72 25.82 -14.41
N PRO A 78 12.37 26.37 -15.58
CA PRO A 78 11.75 27.69 -15.67
C PRO A 78 10.34 27.63 -15.10
N GLY A 79 10.11 28.20 -13.91
CA GLY A 79 8.79 28.28 -13.28
C GLY A 79 8.84 28.44 -11.75
N ARG A 80 7.97 29.31 -11.20
CA ARG A 80 7.91 29.77 -9.80
C ARG A 80 8.21 28.67 -8.76
N VAL A 81 9.16 28.96 -7.87
CA VAL A 81 9.45 28.18 -6.67
C VAL A 81 8.18 28.08 -5.81
N ALA A 82 7.70 26.86 -5.54
CA ALA A 82 6.66 26.67 -4.52
C ALA A 82 7.25 27.04 -3.14
N PRO A 83 6.51 27.72 -2.24
CA PRO A 83 7.06 28.17 -0.97
C PRO A 83 7.51 26.98 -0.10
N PRO A 84 8.55 27.14 0.75
CA PRO A 84 8.92 26.11 1.71
C PRO A 84 7.79 25.95 2.73
N ALA A 85 7.24 24.74 2.84
CA ALA A 85 6.29 24.42 3.90
C ALA A 85 7.01 24.52 5.25
N ARG A 86 6.65 25.54 6.06
CA ARG A 86 7.11 25.68 7.45
C ARG A 86 6.70 24.43 8.24
N SER A 87 7.69 23.81 8.86
CA SER A 87 7.52 22.87 9.96
C SER A 87 6.89 23.59 11.15
N THR A 88 5.63 23.28 11.47
CA THR A 88 5.08 23.46 12.82
C THR A 88 4.90 22.08 13.47
N PRO A 89 5.15 21.95 14.78
CA PRO A 89 4.92 20.69 15.50
C PRO A 89 3.41 20.40 15.53
N PRO A 90 2.95 19.15 15.35
CA PRO A 90 1.53 18.87 15.37
C PRO A 90 1.01 19.02 16.80
N ALA A 91 0.21 20.06 17.03
CA ALA A 91 -0.68 20.13 18.16
C ALA A 91 -1.69 18.98 18.06
N ASN A 92 -1.86 18.26 19.17
CA ASN A 92 -2.85 17.21 19.34
C ASN A 92 -4.26 17.77 19.04
N THR A 93 -4.80 17.45 17.87
CA THR A 93 -6.24 17.50 17.61
C THR A 93 -6.58 16.35 16.67
N PRO A 94 -7.55 15.48 17.01
CA PRO A 94 -7.88 14.33 16.19
C PRO A 94 -8.62 14.82 14.93
N ALA A 95 -7.87 14.98 13.84
CA ALA A 95 -8.44 15.10 12.50
C ALA A 95 -9.17 13.80 12.17
N THR A 96 -10.46 13.79 12.53
CA THR A 96 -11.42 12.74 12.25
C THR A 96 -12.06 13.13 10.92
N SER A 97 -11.91 12.29 9.88
CA SER A 97 -12.34 12.47 8.48
C SER A 97 -11.18 12.66 7.49
N GLY A 98 -10.22 11.72 7.50
CA GLY A 98 -9.38 11.49 6.33
C GLY A 98 -10.09 10.50 5.40
N THR A 99 -10.02 10.70 4.08
CA THR A 99 -10.57 9.76 3.11
C THR A 99 -9.94 8.37 3.30
N LEU A 100 -10.76 7.34 3.53
CA LEU A 100 -10.35 5.94 3.68
C LEU A 100 -10.05 5.30 2.31
N THR A 101 -9.24 5.97 1.50
CA THR A 101 -8.87 5.55 0.15
C THR A 101 -7.39 5.24 0.08
N VAL A 102 -7.05 4.12 -0.56
CA VAL A 102 -5.68 3.69 -0.82
C VAL A 102 -5.37 3.73 -2.31
N SER A 103 -4.10 3.91 -2.66
CA SER A 103 -3.65 3.91 -4.07
C SER A 103 -3.79 2.56 -4.78
N ALA A 104 -3.82 1.46 -4.03
CA ALA A 104 -4.09 0.12 -4.52
C ALA A 104 -4.66 -0.73 -3.38
N GLY A 105 -5.46 -1.75 -3.73
CA GLY A 105 -5.95 -2.71 -2.76
C GLY A 105 -7.16 -2.28 -1.94
N GLN A 106 -8.01 -1.39 -2.48
CA GLN A 106 -9.17 -0.87 -1.76
C GLN A 106 -10.08 -1.98 -1.21
N VAL A 107 -10.35 -3.04 -1.98
CA VAL A 107 -11.18 -4.18 -1.51
C VAL A 107 -10.58 -4.85 -0.26
N THR A 108 -9.26 -5.01 -0.22
CA THR A 108 -8.56 -5.56 0.94
C THR A 108 -8.53 -4.55 2.08
N PHE A 109 -8.24 -3.28 1.81
CA PHE A 109 -8.25 -2.24 2.83
C PHE A 109 -9.61 -2.11 3.50
N ASP A 110 -10.70 -2.11 2.73
CA ASP A 110 -12.07 -2.02 3.27
C ASP A 110 -12.41 -3.23 4.13
N ALA A 111 -11.96 -4.42 3.71
CA ALA A 111 -12.16 -5.68 4.44
C ALA A 111 -11.35 -5.78 5.74
N GLU A 112 -10.15 -5.20 5.77
CA GLU A 112 -9.21 -5.38 6.87
C GLU A 112 -9.42 -4.33 7.97
N GLY A 113 -10.15 -4.70 9.04
CA GLY A 113 -10.27 -3.91 10.27
C GLY A 113 -11.48 -2.97 10.33
N GLY A 114 -12.02 -2.77 11.53
CA GLY A 114 -13.17 -1.90 11.76
C GLY A 114 -12.75 -0.47 12.10
N ASP A 115 -13.55 0.53 11.74
CA ASP A 115 -13.36 1.92 12.17
C ASP A 115 -14.41 2.37 13.21
N ASN A 116 -14.94 1.41 13.97
CA ASN A 116 -15.87 1.67 15.06
C ASN A 116 -15.11 1.62 16.42
N PRO A 117 -14.97 2.74 17.15
CA PRO A 117 -14.21 2.79 18.39
C PRO A 117 -14.81 1.94 19.52
N SER A 118 -16.09 1.54 19.45
CA SER A 118 -16.72 0.68 20.46
C SER A 118 -16.44 -0.81 20.26
N ARG A 119 -15.77 -1.19 19.17
CA ARG A 119 -15.48 -2.59 18.84
C ARG A 119 -14.02 -2.93 19.16
N ASN A 120 -13.80 -4.17 19.63
CA ASN A 120 -12.45 -4.66 19.96
C ASN A 120 -11.50 -4.69 18.75
N ASN A 121 -12.03 -4.76 17.53
CA ASN A 121 -11.28 -4.73 16.27
C ASN A 121 -11.13 -3.31 15.69
N PHE A 122 -11.24 -2.27 16.52
CA PHE A 122 -11.00 -0.89 16.09
C PHE A 122 -9.56 -0.70 15.61
N SER A 123 -9.41 -0.63 14.29
CA SER A 123 -8.15 -0.66 13.55
C SER A 123 -7.19 0.46 13.95
N ARG A 124 -7.69 1.65 14.26
CA ARG A 124 -6.86 2.81 14.65
C ARG A 124 -6.18 2.67 16.00
N HIS A 125 -6.30 1.53 16.65
CA HIS A 125 -5.79 1.32 18.00
C HIS A 125 -5.26 -0.12 18.11
N ILE A 126 -4.20 -0.34 18.89
CA ILE A 126 -3.53 -1.65 18.95
C ILE A 126 -4.46 -2.79 19.42
N HIS A 127 -4.67 -3.80 18.59
CA HIS A 127 -5.59 -4.92 18.87
C HIS A 127 -4.94 -6.26 18.53
N CYS A 128 -5.62 -7.37 18.83
CA CYS A 128 -5.16 -8.73 18.53
C CYS A 128 -6.32 -9.46 17.81
N PRO A 129 -6.30 -9.56 16.46
CA PRO A 129 -7.48 -9.98 15.69
C PRO A 129 -7.77 -11.48 15.81
N SER A 130 -6.79 -12.32 16.14
CA SER A 130 -6.96 -13.74 16.41
C SER A 130 -5.89 -14.26 17.39
N ASP A 131 -5.98 -15.52 17.79
CA ASP A 131 -4.97 -16.18 18.63
C ASP A 131 -3.64 -16.42 17.92
N ASP A 132 -3.69 -16.64 16.60
CA ASP A 132 -2.50 -16.84 15.76
C ASP A 132 -1.77 -15.53 15.42
N SER A 133 -2.47 -14.41 15.56
CA SER A 133 -1.94 -13.06 15.27
C SER A 133 -1.08 -12.52 16.41
N GLY A 134 -0.23 -11.56 16.08
CA GLY A 134 0.39 -10.69 17.07
C GLY A 134 -0.45 -9.45 17.35
N VAL A 135 0.16 -8.50 18.07
CA VAL A 135 -0.42 -7.16 18.20
C VAL A 135 -0.44 -6.50 16.82
N THR A 136 -1.59 -5.97 16.44
CA THR A 136 -1.87 -5.38 15.13
C THR A 136 -2.32 -3.93 15.30
N ILE A 137 -1.93 -3.06 14.39
CA ILE A 137 -2.44 -1.68 14.29
C ILE A 137 -2.79 -1.33 12.85
N GLY A 138 -3.70 -0.38 12.65
CA GLY A 138 -4.24 -0.07 11.33
C GLY A 138 -4.94 -1.29 10.73
N ARG A 139 -4.90 -1.35 9.40
CA ARG A 139 -5.58 -2.37 8.61
C ARG A 139 -4.58 -3.46 8.22
N GLY A 140 -4.33 -4.38 9.16
CA GLY A 140 -3.53 -5.58 8.95
C GLY A 140 -2.01 -5.43 9.12
N TYR A 141 -1.52 -4.38 9.78
CA TYR A 141 -0.11 -4.29 10.16
C TYR A 141 0.15 -5.07 11.46
N ASP A 142 0.40 -6.37 11.30
CA ASP A 142 0.73 -7.31 12.39
C ASP A 142 2.19 -7.17 12.84
N MET A 143 2.48 -7.18 14.13
CA MET A 143 3.84 -6.93 14.65
C MET A 143 4.55 -8.20 15.15
N LYS A 144 3.98 -9.39 14.96
CA LYS A 144 4.53 -10.67 15.43
C LYS A 144 5.90 -10.96 14.83
N MET A 145 6.03 -10.83 13.50
CA MET A 145 7.23 -11.24 12.74
C MET A 145 8.14 -10.07 12.34
N ARG A 146 7.87 -8.86 12.83
CA ARG A 146 8.60 -7.62 12.49
C ARG A 146 9.52 -7.25 13.64
N SER A 147 10.74 -6.77 13.39
CA SER A 147 11.62 -6.30 14.47
C SER A 147 11.11 -5.00 15.09
N GLU A 148 11.53 -4.70 16.32
CA GLU A 148 11.23 -3.41 16.96
C GLU A 148 11.65 -2.23 16.07
N SER A 149 12.86 -2.31 15.48
CA SER A 149 13.38 -1.27 14.58
C SER A 149 12.54 -1.08 13.31
N SER A 150 12.07 -2.17 12.68
CA SER A 150 11.22 -2.06 11.49
C SER A 150 9.85 -1.49 11.87
N ILE A 151 9.30 -1.85 13.03
CA ILE A 151 8.03 -1.30 13.52
C ILE A 151 8.13 0.21 13.72
N ILE A 152 9.19 0.69 14.39
CA ILE A 152 9.41 2.13 14.57
C ILE A 152 9.54 2.83 13.22
N SER A 153 10.34 2.27 12.30
CA SER A 153 10.54 2.82 10.96
C SER A 153 9.22 2.93 10.19
N ASP A 154 8.44 1.87 10.10
CA ASP A 154 7.21 1.83 9.30
C ASP A 154 6.13 2.74 9.89
N LEU A 155 5.97 2.76 11.22
CA LEU A 155 5.00 3.63 11.90
C LEU A 155 5.37 5.11 11.74
N THR A 156 6.64 5.47 11.96
CA THR A 156 7.09 6.86 11.76
C THR A 156 6.99 7.28 10.31
N GLN A 157 7.27 6.37 9.35
CA GLN A 157 7.05 6.60 7.93
C GLN A 157 5.56 6.80 7.58
N ALA A 158 4.65 6.13 8.27
CA ALA A 158 3.21 6.34 8.16
C ALA A 158 2.75 7.66 8.81
N GLY A 159 3.61 8.34 9.57
CA GLY A 159 3.36 9.61 10.24
C GLY A 159 2.99 9.48 11.71
N VAL A 160 3.09 8.29 12.30
CA VAL A 160 2.89 8.07 13.73
C VAL A 160 4.04 8.74 14.51
N PRO A 161 3.77 9.55 15.56
CA PRO A 161 4.81 10.17 16.37
C PRO A 161 5.81 9.14 16.91
N LEU A 162 7.11 9.48 16.92
CA LEU A 162 8.18 8.56 17.33
C LEU A 162 7.93 7.94 18.71
N ALA A 163 7.50 8.73 19.70
CA ALA A 163 7.21 8.23 21.04
C ALA A 163 6.09 7.17 21.03
N GLN A 164 5.03 7.41 20.26
CA GLN A 164 3.92 6.46 20.11
C GLN A 164 4.40 5.21 19.36
N ALA A 165 5.20 5.37 18.29
CA ALA A 165 5.78 4.26 17.54
C ALA A 165 6.69 3.39 18.41
N GLN A 166 7.52 3.98 19.28
CA GLN A 166 8.36 3.27 20.25
C GLN A 166 7.53 2.50 21.27
N GLN A 167 6.43 3.08 21.76
CA GLN A 167 5.52 2.36 22.67
C GLN A 167 4.86 1.17 21.97
N ILE A 168 4.40 1.35 20.73
CA ILE A 168 3.81 0.27 19.93
C ILE A 168 4.85 -0.83 19.65
N ALA A 169 6.07 -0.47 19.29
CA ALA A 169 7.12 -1.41 18.89
C ALA A 169 7.55 -2.38 20.00
N LYS A 170 7.31 -2.04 21.27
CA LYS A 170 7.45 -2.97 22.42
C LYS A 170 6.57 -4.23 22.31
N SER A 171 5.60 -4.24 21.39
CA SER A 171 4.79 -5.42 21.08
C SER A 171 5.48 -6.44 20.18
N HIS A 172 6.65 -6.12 19.62
CA HIS A 172 7.45 -7.01 18.78
C HIS A 172 7.49 -8.45 19.32
N GLY A 173 7.26 -9.44 18.45
CA GLY A 173 7.39 -10.85 18.79
C GLY A 173 6.28 -11.43 19.66
N LYS A 174 5.35 -10.60 20.17
CA LYS A 174 4.25 -11.06 21.01
C LYS A 174 3.13 -11.67 20.15
N SER A 175 2.63 -12.83 20.57
CA SER A 175 1.47 -13.52 20.02
C SER A 175 0.63 -14.18 21.11
N GLY A 176 -0.58 -14.63 20.77
CA GLY A 176 -1.48 -15.33 21.72
C GLY A 176 -1.71 -14.55 23.01
N ALA A 177 -1.56 -15.21 24.16
CA ALA A 177 -1.78 -14.61 25.48
C ALA A 177 -0.88 -13.37 25.73
N ALA A 178 0.37 -13.38 25.26
CA ALA A 178 1.29 -12.26 25.43
C ALA A 178 0.87 -11.02 24.63
N ALA A 179 0.34 -11.21 23.42
CA ALA A 179 -0.21 -10.11 22.60
C ALA A 179 -1.49 -9.54 23.24
N LYS A 180 -2.39 -10.41 23.70
CA LYS A 180 -3.63 -10.01 24.40
C LYS A 180 -3.33 -9.22 25.67
N ALA A 181 -2.37 -9.67 26.48
CA ALA A 181 -1.93 -8.94 27.68
C ALA A 181 -1.35 -7.56 27.31
N PHE A 182 -0.46 -7.50 26.32
CA PHE A 182 0.11 -6.22 25.87
C PHE A 182 -0.97 -5.23 25.42
N VAL A 183 -1.95 -5.69 24.63
CA VAL A 183 -3.08 -4.86 24.21
C VAL A 183 -3.86 -4.36 25.42
N ARG A 184 -4.28 -5.24 26.34
CA ARG A 184 -5.02 -4.85 27.54
C ARG A 184 -4.27 -3.78 28.35
N ASP A 185 -2.96 -3.96 28.53
CA ASP A 185 -2.18 -3.16 29.46
C ASP A 185 -1.69 -1.83 28.86
N ASN A 186 -1.57 -1.72 27.53
CA ASN A 186 -0.94 -0.57 26.87
C ASN A 186 -1.89 0.21 25.96
N ARG A 187 -3.03 -0.36 25.54
CA ARG A 187 -3.92 0.23 24.53
C ARG A 187 -4.33 1.65 24.90
N ALA A 188 -4.93 1.87 26.07
CA ALA A 188 -5.38 3.20 26.49
C ALA A 188 -4.26 4.24 26.46
N ALA A 189 -3.08 3.91 26.99
CA ALA A 189 -1.93 4.82 27.07
C ALA A 189 -1.30 5.14 25.71
N ILE A 190 -1.26 4.17 24.79
CA ILE A 190 -0.73 4.37 23.42
C ILE A 190 -1.64 5.28 22.59
N GLY A 191 -2.94 5.28 22.85
CA GLY A 191 -3.90 6.08 22.08
C GLY A 191 -4.06 5.61 20.63
N THR A 192 -4.79 6.40 19.84
CA THR A 192 -5.17 6.04 18.46
C THR A 192 -4.22 6.64 17.42
N ILE A 193 -4.17 6.03 16.24
CA ILE A 193 -3.59 6.62 15.02
C ILE A 193 -4.69 7.28 14.17
N THR A 194 -4.32 8.15 13.23
CA THR A 194 -5.28 8.81 12.32
C THR A 194 -5.70 7.90 11.16
N HIS A 195 -6.78 8.25 10.44
CA HIS A 195 -7.14 7.60 9.16
C HIS A 195 -5.98 7.63 8.15
N GLN A 196 -5.30 8.77 8.04
CA GLN A 196 -4.19 8.91 7.11
C GLN A 196 -3.00 8.02 7.47
N MET A 197 -2.72 7.85 8.78
CA MET A 197 -1.66 6.96 9.25
C MET A 197 -1.97 5.49 8.94
N GLN A 198 -3.20 5.01 9.17
CA GLN A 198 -3.53 3.62 8.80
C GLN A 198 -3.50 3.40 7.28
N VAL A 199 -3.93 4.38 6.48
CA VAL A 199 -3.83 4.34 5.01
C VAL A 199 -2.38 4.17 4.59
N ARG A 200 -1.49 5.03 5.08
CA ARG A 200 -0.06 4.97 4.77
C ARG A 200 0.58 3.67 5.22
N LEU A 201 0.19 3.17 6.41
CA LEU A 201 0.70 1.91 6.93
C LEU A 201 0.30 0.70 6.06
N PHE A 202 -0.95 0.69 5.57
CA PHE A 202 -1.40 -0.31 4.61
C PHE A 202 -0.62 -0.22 3.29
N GLU A 203 -0.44 0.99 2.76
CA GLU A 203 0.30 1.23 1.51
C GLU A 203 1.78 0.79 1.60
N LEU A 204 2.36 0.76 2.80
CA LEU A 204 3.72 0.25 3.01
C LEU A 204 3.80 -1.28 2.87
N ILE A 205 2.79 -2.00 3.35
CA ILE A 205 2.82 -3.48 3.38
C ILE A 205 2.17 -4.12 2.16
N TYR A 206 1.19 -3.45 1.54
CA TYR A 206 0.42 -3.99 0.43
C TYR A 206 1.26 -4.43 -0.78
N PRO A 207 2.33 -3.72 -1.20
CA PRO A 207 3.16 -4.15 -2.33
C PRO A 207 3.72 -5.57 -2.20
N ARG A 208 4.08 -6.01 -0.98
CA ARG A 208 4.55 -7.39 -0.75
C ARG A 208 3.45 -8.42 -1.02
N TYR A 209 2.19 -8.08 -0.74
CA TYR A 209 1.06 -8.95 -1.05
C TYR A 209 0.77 -8.99 -2.55
N VAL A 210 0.99 -7.88 -3.29
CA VAL A 210 0.92 -7.87 -4.75
C VAL A 210 1.98 -8.80 -5.35
N GLU A 211 3.24 -8.69 -4.91
CA GLU A 211 4.32 -9.58 -5.35
C GLU A 211 4.02 -11.05 -5.02
N THR A 212 3.53 -11.32 -3.81
CA THR A 212 3.16 -12.68 -3.38
C THR A 212 2.03 -13.24 -4.24
N ALA A 213 1.02 -12.42 -4.55
CA ALA A 213 -0.10 -12.84 -5.37
C ALA A 213 0.30 -13.10 -6.82
N HIS A 214 1.15 -12.24 -7.38
CA HIS A 214 1.74 -12.46 -8.71
C HIS A 214 2.52 -13.77 -8.74
N HIS A 215 3.38 -14.01 -7.74
CA HIS A 215 4.14 -15.25 -7.63
C HIS A 215 3.24 -16.49 -7.61
N PHE A 216 2.22 -16.52 -6.75
CA PHE A 216 1.30 -17.67 -6.69
C PHE A 216 0.45 -17.81 -7.95
N TYR A 217 0.05 -16.70 -8.58
CA TYR A 217 -0.64 -16.73 -9.85
C TYR A 217 0.21 -17.44 -10.91
N ASP A 218 1.45 -17.02 -11.11
CA ASP A 218 2.35 -17.65 -12.08
C ASP A 218 2.66 -19.10 -11.73
N LEU A 219 3.05 -19.36 -10.48
CA LEU A 219 3.41 -20.71 -10.03
C LEU A 219 2.27 -21.71 -10.24
N ARG A 220 1.02 -21.31 -10.00
CA ARG A 220 -0.15 -22.21 -10.04
C ARG A 220 -0.84 -22.27 -11.39
N THR A 221 -0.51 -21.36 -12.31
CA THR A 221 -1.13 -21.31 -13.64
C THR A 221 -0.16 -21.56 -14.77
N ALA A 222 1.16 -21.67 -14.50
CA ALA A 222 2.22 -21.79 -15.49
C ALA A 222 1.97 -22.81 -16.62
N ASN A 223 1.38 -23.96 -16.28
CA ASN A 223 1.16 -25.06 -17.22
C ASN A 223 -0.12 -24.93 -18.06
N ILE A 224 -0.85 -23.82 -17.96
CA ILE A 224 -2.13 -23.64 -18.63
C ILE A 224 -1.92 -22.85 -19.93
N PRO A 225 -2.19 -23.45 -21.10
CA PRO A 225 -2.06 -22.76 -22.37
C PRO A 225 -2.95 -21.52 -22.43
N GLN A 226 -2.45 -20.45 -23.06
CA GLN A 226 -3.20 -19.20 -23.30
C GLN A 226 -3.69 -18.47 -22.04
N ARG A 227 -3.12 -18.76 -20.85
CA ARG A 227 -3.40 -17.98 -19.65
C ARG A 227 -3.08 -16.49 -19.87
N PRO A 228 -3.91 -15.55 -19.40
CA PRO A 228 -3.53 -14.15 -19.41
C PRO A 228 -2.31 -13.94 -18.50
N THR A 229 -1.39 -13.05 -18.89
CA THR A 229 -0.34 -12.59 -18.00
C THR A 229 -0.95 -11.80 -16.83
N TRP A 230 -0.21 -11.67 -15.74
CA TRP A 230 -0.65 -10.88 -14.58
C TRP A 230 -1.06 -9.46 -14.96
N GLU A 231 -0.31 -8.82 -15.86
CA GLU A 231 -0.56 -7.47 -16.37
C GLU A 231 -1.81 -7.39 -17.26
N ASN A 232 -2.26 -8.51 -17.81
CA ASN A 232 -3.46 -8.61 -18.66
C ASN A 232 -4.71 -9.07 -17.90
N LEU A 233 -4.59 -9.37 -16.59
CA LEU A 233 -5.77 -9.53 -15.74
C LEU A 233 -6.54 -8.21 -15.63
N LYS A 234 -7.88 -8.27 -15.70
CA LYS A 234 -8.75 -7.12 -15.40
C LYS A 234 -8.37 -6.53 -14.04
N PRO A 235 -8.37 -5.20 -13.88
CA PRO A 235 -7.97 -4.58 -12.61
C PRO A 235 -8.75 -5.11 -11.40
N ALA A 236 -10.05 -5.35 -11.54
CA ALA A 236 -10.89 -5.93 -10.48
C ALA A 236 -10.48 -7.37 -10.13
N VAL A 237 -10.21 -8.20 -11.13
CA VAL A 237 -9.73 -9.57 -10.94
C VAL A 237 -8.38 -9.56 -10.22
N ARG A 238 -7.44 -8.72 -10.67
CA ARG A 238 -6.11 -8.61 -10.06
C ARG A 238 -6.18 -8.16 -8.60
N ALA A 239 -6.98 -7.12 -8.31
CA ALA A 239 -7.20 -6.65 -6.94
C ALA A 239 -7.76 -7.77 -6.04
N LEU A 240 -8.70 -8.56 -6.57
CA LEU A 240 -9.28 -9.68 -5.85
C LEU A 240 -8.31 -10.87 -5.70
N THR A 241 -7.43 -11.12 -6.67
CA THR A 241 -6.37 -12.13 -6.53
C THR A 241 -5.44 -11.78 -5.36
N VAL A 242 -5.07 -10.50 -5.22
CA VAL A 242 -4.28 -10.03 -4.07
C VAL A 242 -5.07 -10.20 -2.77
N ASP A 243 -6.35 -9.86 -2.78
CA ASP A 243 -7.24 -10.01 -1.63
C ASP A 243 -7.37 -11.45 -1.11
N PHE A 244 -7.51 -12.41 -2.03
CA PHE A 244 -7.51 -13.84 -1.70
C PHE A 244 -6.20 -14.25 -1.04
N VAL A 245 -5.06 -13.86 -1.64
CA VAL A 245 -3.72 -14.18 -1.12
C VAL A 245 -3.48 -13.54 0.23
N TYR A 246 -3.98 -12.31 0.44
CA TYR A 246 -3.93 -11.61 1.72
C TYR A 246 -4.61 -12.42 2.82
N GLN A 247 -5.76 -13.04 2.53
CA GLN A 247 -6.46 -13.93 3.47
C GLN A 247 -5.91 -15.36 3.51
N GLY A 248 -4.91 -15.69 2.70
CA GLY A 248 -4.30 -17.01 2.63
C GLY A 248 -4.85 -17.95 1.55
N PHE A 249 -5.85 -17.53 0.76
CA PHE A 249 -6.41 -18.30 -0.36
C PHE A 249 -5.48 -18.24 -1.58
N LYS A 250 -4.47 -19.10 -1.58
CA LYS A 250 -3.43 -19.19 -2.64
C LYS A 250 -3.31 -20.57 -3.29
N SER A 251 -4.39 -21.35 -3.21
CA SER A 251 -4.45 -22.69 -3.78
C SER A 251 -4.45 -22.66 -5.32
N GLU A 252 -4.11 -23.79 -5.93
CA GLU A 252 -4.17 -23.93 -7.39
C GLU A 252 -5.56 -23.64 -7.95
N ASN A 253 -6.61 -24.15 -7.28
CA ASN A 253 -8.00 -23.87 -7.67
C ASN A 253 -8.31 -22.37 -7.62
N THR A 254 -7.90 -21.66 -6.56
CA THR A 254 -8.13 -20.21 -6.44
C THR A 254 -7.47 -19.44 -7.59
N MET A 255 -6.21 -19.77 -7.90
CA MET A 255 -5.45 -19.11 -8.97
C MET A 255 -6.03 -19.41 -10.35
N LYS A 256 -6.50 -20.65 -10.59
CA LYS A 256 -7.21 -21.02 -11.83
C LYS A 256 -8.51 -20.23 -12.00
N LYS A 257 -9.26 -20.01 -10.91
CA LYS A 257 -10.47 -19.16 -10.96
C LYS A 257 -10.14 -17.71 -11.28
N CYS A 258 -9.06 -17.16 -10.70
CA CYS A 258 -8.58 -15.82 -11.06
C CYS A 258 -8.12 -15.73 -12.52
N MET A 259 -7.43 -16.75 -13.02
CA MET A 259 -6.92 -16.84 -14.39
C MET A 259 -8.03 -16.84 -15.45
N SER A 260 -9.24 -17.28 -15.12
CA SER A 260 -10.40 -17.13 -16.01
C SER A 260 -10.60 -15.67 -16.47
N ASN A 261 -10.12 -14.71 -15.67
CA ASN A 261 -10.22 -13.28 -15.91
C ASN A 261 -11.67 -12.82 -16.13
N ASP A 262 -12.61 -13.60 -15.60
CA ASP A 262 -14.03 -13.41 -15.74
C ASP A 262 -14.67 -13.10 -14.39
N ILE A 263 -15.45 -12.03 -14.36
CA ILE A 263 -15.98 -11.48 -13.10
C ILE A 263 -17.12 -12.34 -12.59
N ASP A 264 -17.97 -12.85 -13.47
CA ASP A 264 -19.09 -13.71 -13.07
C ASP A 264 -18.61 -15.06 -12.57
N THR A 265 -17.58 -15.62 -13.21
CA THR A 265 -16.89 -16.83 -12.73
C THR A 265 -16.36 -16.65 -11.31
N LEU A 266 -15.80 -15.49 -10.98
CA LEU A 266 -15.30 -15.20 -9.64
C LEU A 266 -16.42 -14.95 -8.63
N ILE A 267 -17.50 -14.25 -9.03
CA ILE A 267 -18.69 -14.08 -8.18
C ILE A 267 -19.25 -15.46 -7.81
N ASN A 268 -19.50 -16.30 -8.82
CA ASN A 268 -20.00 -17.65 -8.60
C ASN A 268 -19.03 -18.45 -7.71
N TYR A 269 -17.72 -18.37 -7.97
CA TYR A 269 -16.73 -19.05 -7.14
C TYR A 269 -16.77 -18.61 -5.66
N ILE A 270 -16.93 -17.31 -5.38
CA ILE A 270 -17.06 -16.80 -4.01
C ILE A 270 -18.35 -17.31 -3.36
N GLU A 271 -19.47 -17.23 -4.08
CA GLU A 271 -20.80 -17.57 -3.55
C GLU A 271 -20.97 -19.08 -3.31
N THR A 272 -20.39 -19.92 -4.17
CA THR A 272 -20.55 -21.39 -4.10
C THR A 272 -19.44 -22.11 -3.34
N THR A 273 -18.40 -21.42 -2.87
CA THR A 273 -17.28 -22.04 -2.12
C THR A 273 -17.44 -21.72 -0.63
N PRO A 274 -17.80 -22.70 0.23
CA PRO A 274 -18.06 -22.46 1.65
C PRO A 274 -16.92 -21.78 2.41
N GLU A 275 -15.67 -22.07 2.05
CA GLU A 275 -14.48 -21.45 2.64
C GLU A 275 -14.36 -19.96 2.32
N LEU A 276 -14.96 -19.49 1.23
CA LEU A 276 -14.95 -18.08 0.81
C LEU A 276 -16.21 -17.35 1.26
N SER A 277 -17.37 -17.97 1.05
CA SER A 277 -18.68 -17.36 1.30
C SER A 277 -18.89 -16.99 2.77
N GLN A 278 -18.33 -17.78 3.70
CA GLN A 278 -18.39 -17.48 5.13
C GLN A 278 -17.76 -16.13 5.52
N TYR A 279 -16.83 -15.61 4.71
CA TYR A 279 -16.18 -14.31 4.94
C TYR A 279 -16.84 -13.16 4.18
N GLU A 280 -17.79 -13.44 3.29
CA GLU A 280 -18.29 -12.47 2.33
C GLU A 280 -19.05 -11.31 3.01
N GLY A 281 -19.73 -11.57 4.11
CA GLY A 281 -20.42 -10.53 4.89
C GLY A 281 -19.49 -9.44 5.43
N GLY A 282 -18.21 -9.76 5.69
CA GLY A 282 -17.20 -8.80 6.11
C GLY A 282 -16.34 -8.27 4.96
N ARG A 283 -16.10 -9.07 3.92
CA ARG A 283 -15.18 -8.71 2.83
C ARG A 283 -15.84 -8.02 1.64
N ASN A 284 -17.12 -8.28 1.38
CA ASN A 284 -17.89 -7.66 0.30
C ASN A 284 -17.19 -7.70 -1.08
N ARG A 285 -16.57 -8.83 -1.41
CA ARG A 285 -15.87 -9.05 -2.69
C ARG A 285 -16.83 -9.08 -3.85
N VAL A 286 -17.99 -9.72 -3.68
CA VAL A 286 -19.04 -9.79 -4.71
C VAL A 286 -19.55 -8.39 -5.02
N GLY A 287 -19.79 -7.57 -3.99
CA GLY A 287 -20.16 -6.17 -4.19
C GLY A 287 -19.06 -5.38 -4.90
N PHE A 288 -17.79 -5.58 -4.53
CA PHE A 288 -16.66 -4.97 -5.23
C PHE A 288 -16.61 -5.38 -6.72
N LEU A 289 -16.72 -6.67 -7.02
CA LEU A 289 -16.72 -7.19 -8.38
C LEU A 289 -17.89 -6.63 -9.20
N LYS A 290 -19.11 -6.62 -8.66
CA LYS A 290 -20.30 -6.08 -9.33
C LYS A 290 -20.16 -4.60 -9.70
N ARG A 291 -19.49 -3.79 -8.86
CA ARG A 291 -19.23 -2.37 -9.13
C ARG A 291 -18.14 -2.13 -10.17
N ASN A 292 -17.30 -3.14 -10.44
CA ASN A 292 -16.15 -3.05 -11.34
C ASN A 292 -16.25 -4.07 -12.48
N ARG A 293 -17.48 -4.45 -12.86
CA ARG A 293 -17.79 -5.44 -13.89
C ARG A 293 -17.46 -4.93 -15.30
#